data_AF-A0A7J6T8G4-F1
#
_entry.id   AF-A0A7J6T8G4-F1
#
_cell.length_a   1.000
_cell.length_b   1.000
_cell.length_c   1.000
_cell.angle_alpha   90.00
_cell.angle_beta   90.00
_cell.angle_gamma   90.00
#
_symmetry.space_group_name_H-M   'P 1'
#
loop_
_entity.id
_entity.type
_entity.pdbx_description
1 polymer ?
#
loop_
_entity_poly.entity_id
_entity_poly.type
_entity_poly.pdbx_seq_one_letter_code
_entity_poly.pdbx_strand_id
1 'polypeptide(L)'
;DSEAAPTDYDTSTPTTPQEQQRVGTGTEVAAFLGVSWKASEAKAEADKRQSMDEFYAQAGDVQRDLGQINKNLDQLDQKRIDVINATSQQQEQAIRDNVDEIVSDVNRNMVGTKKKIEAMGESTKAFETKFASKCHIASELRIRNGMEQAGLRRLNEY
;
A
#
# COMPACT_ATOMS: atom_id res chain seq x y z
N ASP A 1 48.31 -9.70 -74.36
CA ASP A 1 47.66 -10.94 -73.91
C ASP A 1 48.02 -11.24 -72.48
N SER A 2 47.02 -11.13 -71.62
CA SER A 2 47.03 -11.44 -70.19
C SER A 2 46.33 -12.77 -69.98
N GLU A 3 46.90 -13.67 -69.19
CA GLU A 3 46.29 -14.80 -68.45
C GLU A 3 47.44 -15.68 -67.94
N ALA A 4 47.50 -16.27 -66.75
CA ALA A 4 46.68 -16.26 -65.54
C ALA A 4 47.59 -16.78 -64.38
N ALA A 5 47.28 -16.39 -63.13
CA ALA A 5 47.89 -16.85 -61.87
C ALA A 5 47.18 -18.16 -61.37
N PRO A 6 47.26 -18.64 -60.09
CA PRO A 6 48.08 -18.27 -58.92
C PRO A 6 48.54 -19.42 -57.97
N THR A 7 49.38 -19.04 -56.98
CA THR A 7 49.48 -19.46 -55.54
C THR A 7 49.77 -20.89 -55.10
N ASP A 8 50.85 -21.03 -54.31
CA ASP A 8 50.93 -21.92 -53.14
C ASP A 8 51.69 -21.19 -52.01
N TYR A 9 51.04 -20.97 -50.87
CA TYR A 9 51.70 -20.67 -49.59
C TYR A 9 51.13 -21.64 -48.56
N ASP A 10 51.99 -22.54 -48.09
CA ASP A 10 51.74 -23.41 -46.95
C ASP A 10 52.73 -23.05 -45.82
N THR A 11 52.28 -23.37 -44.61
CA THR A 11 53.04 -23.58 -43.37
C THR A 11 53.24 -22.38 -42.45
N SER A 12 52.39 -22.30 -41.41
CA SER A 12 52.75 -21.76 -40.09
C SER A 12 51.89 -22.38 -38.97
N THR A 13 52.47 -23.38 -38.31
CA THR A 13 52.38 -23.81 -36.88
C THR A 13 51.11 -23.58 -36.02
N PRO A 14 50.67 -24.58 -35.23
CA PRO A 14 49.59 -24.44 -34.25
C PRO A 14 50.14 -24.12 -32.84
N THR A 15 49.74 -23.00 -32.24
CA THR A 15 49.76 -22.86 -30.77
C THR A 15 48.74 -21.82 -30.31
N THR A 16 47.63 -22.27 -29.73
CA THR A 16 46.76 -21.45 -28.89
C THR A 16 46.18 -22.32 -27.77
N PRO A 17 46.27 -21.92 -26.50
CA PRO A 17 45.57 -22.58 -25.42
C PRO A 17 44.08 -22.20 -25.52
N GLN A 18 43.22 -23.16 -25.85
CA GLN A 18 41.78 -22.97 -25.72
C GLN A 18 41.42 -23.01 -24.23
N GLU A 19 41.23 -21.83 -23.63
CA GLU A 19 40.26 -21.67 -22.55
C GLU A 19 38.93 -22.25 -23.05
N GLN A 20 38.58 -23.43 -22.55
CA GLN A 20 37.25 -23.99 -22.73
C GLN A 20 36.28 -23.11 -21.95
N GLN A 21 35.79 -22.07 -22.61
CA GLN A 21 34.57 -21.38 -22.28
C GLN A 21 33.46 -22.43 -22.28
N ARG A 22 33.15 -22.97 -21.10
CA ARG A 22 31.92 -23.76 -20.86
C ARG A 22 30.75 -22.82 -21.11
N VAL A 23 30.30 -22.77 -22.36
CA VAL A 23 28.98 -22.26 -22.72
C VAL A 23 27.99 -23.25 -22.11
N GLY A 24 27.44 -22.89 -20.94
CA GLY A 24 26.40 -23.66 -20.28
C GLY A 24 25.28 -23.94 -21.27
N THR A 25 24.82 -25.19 -21.30
CA THR A 25 23.79 -25.62 -22.24
C THR A 25 22.51 -24.80 -22.02
N GLY A 26 21.76 -24.48 -23.08
CA GLY A 26 20.57 -23.61 -22.98
C GLY A 26 19.54 -24.05 -21.93
N THR A 27 19.56 -25.32 -21.53
CA THR A 27 18.77 -25.89 -20.43
C THR A 27 19.20 -25.40 -19.05
N GLU A 28 20.50 -25.24 -18.79
CA GLU A 28 21.03 -24.72 -17.51
C GLU A 28 20.75 -23.22 -17.36
N VAL A 29 20.84 -22.47 -18.46
CA VAL A 29 20.49 -21.04 -18.50
C VAL A 29 18.98 -20.86 -18.30
N ALA A 30 18.14 -21.67 -18.96
CA ALA A 30 16.69 -21.63 -18.78
C ALA A 30 16.26 -22.04 -17.36
N ALA A 31 16.93 -23.02 -16.75
CA ALA A 31 16.69 -23.41 -15.36
C ALA A 31 17.12 -22.30 -14.39
N PHE A 32 18.30 -21.69 -14.57
CA PHE A 32 18.78 -20.58 -13.76
C PHE A 32 17.87 -19.35 -13.88
N LEU A 33 17.49 -18.96 -15.11
CA LEU A 33 16.56 -17.87 -15.37
C LEU A 33 15.18 -18.18 -14.78
N GLY A 34 14.67 -19.40 -14.93
CA GLY A 34 13.39 -19.84 -14.37
C GLY A 34 13.37 -19.86 -12.83
N VAL A 35 14.48 -20.22 -12.18
CA VAL A 35 14.62 -20.14 -10.71
C VAL A 35 14.71 -18.69 -10.24
N SER A 36 15.42 -17.82 -10.98
CA SER A 36 15.51 -16.39 -10.66
C SER A 36 14.17 -15.66 -10.75
N TRP A 37 13.34 -16.01 -11.74
CA TRP A 37 12.02 -15.44 -11.93
C TRP A 37 11.06 -15.87 -10.83
N LYS A 38 11.04 -17.16 -10.48
CA LYS A 38 10.22 -17.69 -9.37
C LYS A 38 10.62 -17.11 -8.01
N ALA A 39 11.91 -16.89 -7.77
CA ALA A 39 12.38 -16.23 -6.54
C ALA A 39 11.94 -14.76 -6.47
N SER A 40 11.95 -14.04 -7.60
CA SER A 40 11.44 -12.67 -7.70
C SER A 40 9.93 -12.59 -7.43
N GLU A 41 9.15 -13.51 -8.00
CA GLU A 41 7.70 -13.58 -7.79
C GLU A 41 7.34 -13.95 -6.35
N ALA A 42 8.03 -14.92 -5.75
CA ALA A 42 7.83 -15.31 -4.35
C ALA A 42 8.13 -14.15 -3.38
N LYS A 43 9.17 -13.36 -3.65
CA LYS A 43 9.48 -12.16 -2.88
C LYS A 43 8.40 -11.08 -3.05
N ALA A 44 7.94 -10.85 -4.28
CA ALA A 44 6.88 -9.88 -4.55
C ALA A 44 5.57 -10.26 -3.84
N GLU A 45 5.23 -11.54 -3.78
CA GLU A 45 4.05 -12.05 -3.08
C GLU A 45 4.17 -11.89 -1.55
N ALA A 46 5.36 -12.12 -0.97
CA ALA A 46 5.61 -11.87 0.45
C ALA A 46 5.50 -10.37 0.79
N ASP A 47 6.14 -9.51 -0.01
CA ASP A 47 6.07 -8.05 0.14
C ASP A 47 4.61 -7.54 -0.02
N LYS A 48 3.82 -8.16 -0.91
CA LYS A 48 2.40 -7.86 -1.10
C LYS A 48 1.60 -8.15 0.16
N ARG A 49 1.80 -9.33 0.76
CA ARG A 49 1.11 -9.73 2.01
C ARG A 49 1.41 -8.78 3.15
N GLN A 50 2.70 -8.46 3.36
CA GLN A 50 3.09 -7.49 4.38
C GLN A 50 2.42 -6.12 4.13
N SER A 51 2.41 -5.65 2.88
CA SER A 51 1.76 -4.38 2.55
C SER A 51 0.25 -4.40 2.81
N MET A 52 -0.42 -5.54 2.61
CA MET A 52 -1.84 -5.71 2.95
C MET A 52 -2.06 -5.70 4.45
N ASP A 53 -1.21 -6.36 5.24
CA ASP A 53 -1.31 -6.37 6.70
C ASP A 53 -1.16 -4.95 7.28
N GLU A 54 -0.20 -4.18 6.78
CA GLU A 54 -0.01 -2.77 7.13
C GLU A 54 -1.26 -1.93 6.76
N PHE A 55 -1.86 -2.19 5.61
CA PHE A 55 -3.08 -1.51 5.19
C PHE A 55 -4.28 -1.85 6.09
N TYR A 56 -4.45 -3.12 6.49
CA TYR A 56 -5.51 -3.51 7.40
C TYR A 56 -5.33 -2.92 8.80
N ALA A 57 -4.09 -2.76 9.26
CA ALA A 57 -3.82 -2.04 10.51
C ALA A 57 -4.28 -0.57 10.41
N GLN A 58 -3.95 0.12 9.31
CA GLN A 58 -4.41 1.50 9.05
C GLN A 58 -5.94 1.59 9.01
N ALA A 59 -6.60 0.66 8.32
CA ALA A 59 -8.05 0.60 8.24
C ALA A 59 -8.69 0.36 9.63
N GLY A 60 -8.09 -0.48 10.47
CA GLY A 60 -8.52 -0.71 11.84
C GLY A 60 -8.43 0.56 12.71
N ASP A 61 -7.37 1.35 12.52
CA ASP A 61 -7.23 2.64 13.21
C ASP A 61 -8.29 3.66 12.77
N VAL A 62 -8.58 3.75 11.46
CA VAL A 62 -9.66 4.58 10.94
C VAL A 62 -11.02 4.17 11.51
N GLN A 63 -11.30 2.86 11.55
CA GLN A 63 -12.54 2.35 12.12
C GLN A 63 -12.67 2.69 13.61
N ARG A 64 -11.58 2.60 14.37
CA ARG A 64 -11.56 2.98 15.79
C ARG A 64 -11.87 4.46 15.99
N ASP A 65 -11.24 5.33 15.20
CA ASP A 65 -11.46 6.77 15.31
C ASP A 65 -12.89 7.16 14.90
N LEU A 66 -13.44 6.56 13.84
CA LEU A 66 -14.86 6.72 13.48
C LEU A 66 -15.79 6.26 14.61
N GLY A 67 -15.46 5.17 15.31
CA GLY A 67 -16.19 4.72 16.49
C GLY A 67 -16.15 5.75 17.62
N GLN A 68 -15.00 6.40 17.84
CA GLN A 68 -14.86 7.45 18.85
C GLN A 68 -15.66 8.71 18.48
N ILE A 69 -15.71 9.08 17.20
CA ILE A 69 -16.54 10.20 16.72
C ILE A 69 -18.01 9.95 17.05
N ASN A 70 -18.54 8.77 16.71
CA ASN A 70 -19.93 8.41 17.06
C ASN A 70 -20.20 8.53 18.55
N LYS A 71 -19.32 7.96 19.38
CA LYS A 71 -19.47 7.99 20.83
C LYS A 71 -19.51 9.42 21.37
N ASN A 72 -18.68 10.30 20.83
CA ASN A 72 -18.68 11.71 21.21
C ASN A 72 -19.94 12.45 20.75
N LEU A 73 -20.48 12.12 19.57
CA LEU A 73 -21.75 12.68 19.09
C LEU A 73 -22.93 12.21 19.96
N ASP A 74 -22.98 10.93 20.33
CA ASP A 74 -23.99 10.41 21.27
C ASP A 74 -23.91 11.11 22.64
N GLN A 75 -22.69 11.39 23.11
CA GLN A 75 -22.48 12.17 24.34
C GLN A 75 -22.96 13.61 24.19
N LEU A 76 -22.79 14.23 23.03
CA LEU A 76 -23.25 15.58 22.76
C LEU A 76 -24.78 15.66 22.76
N ASP A 77 -25.46 14.67 22.18
CA ASP A 77 -26.91 14.53 22.25
C ASP A 77 -27.40 14.34 23.69
N GLN A 78 -26.71 13.53 24.49
CA GLN A 78 -27.02 13.39 25.90
C GLN A 78 -26.83 14.71 26.66
N LYS A 79 -25.74 15.44 26.40
CA LYS A 79 -25.48 16.74 27.04
C LYS A 79 -26.53 17.78 26.68
N ARG A 80 -27.05 17.76 25.44
CA ARG A 80 -28.17 18.60 25.03
C ARG A 80 -29.42 18.34 25.88
N ILE A 81 -29.72 17.07 26.20
CA ILE A 81 -30.82 16.71 27.11
C ILE A 81 -30.52 17.19 28.54
N ASP A 82 -29.27 17.03 29.00
CA ASP A 82 -28.84 17.48 30.33
C ASP A 82 -29.03 19.00 30.50
N VAL A 83 -28.73 19.82 29.46
CA VAL A 83 -28.97 21.27 29.48
C VAL A 83 -30.45 21.60 29.66
N ILE A 84 -31.34 20.90 28.94
CA ILE A 84 -32.79 21.12 29.04
C ILE A 84 -33.31 20.82 30.45
N ASN A 85 -32.71 19.83 31.11
CA ASN A 85 -33.09 19.41 32.46
C ASN A 85 -32.34 20.16 33.58
N ALA A 86 -31.43 21.07 33.24
CA ALA A 86 -30.65 21.80 34.22
C ALA A 86 -31.56 22.71 35.06
N THR A 87 -31.43 22.64 36.39
CA THR A 87 -32.27 23.42 37.32
C THR A 87 -31.56 24.67 37.85
N SER A 88 -30.31 24.90 37.42
CA SER A 88 -29.50 26.05 37.84
C SER A 88 -28.54 26.51 36.74
N GLN A 89 -28.22 27.80 36.74
CA GLN A 89 -27.23 28.39 35.83
C GLN A 89 -25.83 27.78 36.00
N GLN A 90 -25.46 27.37 37.22
CA GLN A 90 -24.16 26.75 37.48
C GLN A 90 -24.05 25.36 36.83
N GLN A 91 -25.12 24.56 36.90
CA GLN A 91 -25.17 23.27 36.18
C GLN A 91 -25.17 23.48 34.67
N GLU A 92 -25.93 24.46 34.18
CA GLU A 92 -25.97 24.78 32.76
C GLU A 92 -24.59 25.17 32.22
N GLN A 93 -23.85 26.03 32.94
CA GLN A 93 -22.51 26.44 32.52
C GLN A 93 -21.54 25.26 32.52
N ALA A 94 -21.55 24.42 33.56
CA ALA A 94 -20.70 23.23 33.61
C ALA A 94 -21.00 22.26 32.46
N ILE A 95 -22.26 22.12 32.05
CA ILE A 95 -22.62 21.29 30.90
C ILE A 95 -22.14 21.92 29.59
N ARG A 96 -22.26 23.25 29.43
CA ARG A 96 -21.75 23.96 28.25
C ARG A 96 -20.24 23.83 28.09
N ASP A 97 -19.48 23.97 29.17
CA ASP A 97 -18.01 23.81 29.14
C ASP A 97 -17.62 22.38 28.68
N ASN A 98 -18.36 21.36 29.14
CA ASN A 98 -18.17 19.97 28.66
C ASN A 98 -18.56 19.79 27.19
N VAL A 99 -19.60 20.47 26.71
CA VAL A 99 -19.99 20.43 25.28
C VAL A 99 -18.88 20.99 24.41
N ASP A 100 -18.28 22.12 24.80
CA ASP A 100 -17.18 22.74 24.06
C ASP A 100 -15.95 21.79 23.96
N GLU A 101 -15.62 21.08 25.04
CA GLU A 101 -14.57 20.07 25.04
C GLU A 101 -14.88 18.90 24.10
N ILE A 102 -16.11 18.35 24.16
CA ILE A 102 -16.55 17.26 23.27
C ILE A 102 -16.51 17.69 21.80
N VAL A 103 -16.98 18.90 21.48
CA VAL A 103 -16.95 19.45 20.11
C VAL A 103 -15.51 19.59 19.62
N SER A 104 -14.60 20.07 20.47
CA SER A 104 -13.17 20.17 20.15
C SER A 104 -12.58 18.78 19.82
N ASP A 105 -12.91 17.77 20.62
CA ASP A 105 -12.46 16.40 20.42
C ASP A 105 -13.05 15.75 19.15
N VAL A 106 -14.33 15.97 18.86
CA VAL A 106 -14.97 15.53 17.61
C VAL A 106 -14.23 16.12 16.41
N ASN A 107 -14.00 17.43 16.41
CA ASN A 107 -13.30 18.11 15.31
C ASN A 107 -11.88 17.56 15.13
N ARG A 108 -11.14 17.39 16.23
CA ARG A 108 -9.79 16.82 16.19
C ARG A 108 -9.79 15.39 15.61
N ASN A 109 -10.74 14.56 16.04
CA ASN A 109 -10.86 13.19 15.58
C ASN A 109 -11.31 13.12 14.12
N MET A 110 -12.25 13.97 13.67
CA MET A 110 -12.66 14.03 12.26
C MET A 110 -11.50 14.41 11.34
N VAL A 111 -10.76 15.47 11.70
CA VAL A 111 -9.59 15.91 10.90
C VAL A 111 -8.50 14.83 10.90
N GLY A 112 -8.22 14.20 12.04
CA GLY A 112 -7.26 13.10 12.14
C GLY A 112 -7.66 11.90 11.30
N THR A 113 -8.92 11.49 11.37
CA THR A 113 -9.49 10.38 10.61
C THR A 113 -9.42 10.66 9.11
N LYS A 114 -9.79 11.87 8.67
CA LYS A 114 -9.69 12.28 7.27
C LYS A 114 -8.27 12.10 6.73
N LYS A 115 -7.26 12.58 7.47
CA LYS A 115 -5.84 12.44 7.07
C LYS A 115 -5.41 10.98 6.98
N LYS A 116 -5.88 10.11 7.88
CA LYS A 116 -5.60 8.67 7.82
C LYS A 116 -6.23 8.01 6.58
N ILE A 117 -7.46 8.39 6.24
CA ILE A 117 -8.13 7.89 5.03
C ILE A 117 -7.41 8.38 3.76
N GLU A 118 -6.98 9.64 3.71
CA GLU A 118 -6.16 10.16 2.60
C GLU A 118 -4.84 9.39 2.47
N ALA A 119 -4.16 9.11 3.59
CA ALA A 119 -2.96 8.30 3.62
C ALA A 119 -3.19 6.85 3.14
N MET A 120 -4.36 6.26 3.41
CA MET A 120 -4.75 4.96 2.85
C MET A 120 -4.90 5.03 1.32
N GLY A 121 -5.45 6.12 0.77
CA GLY A 121 -5.53 6.34 -0.67
C GLY A 121 -4.15 6.49 -1.32
N GLU A 122 -3.23 7.21 -0.68
CA GLU A 122 -1.84 7.31 -1.13
C GLU A 122 -1.12 5.95 -1.06
N SER A 123 -1.30 5.19 0.02
CA SER A 123 -0.78 3.83 0.18
C SER A 123 -1.29 2.90 -0.92
N THR A 124 -2.55 3.06 -1.34
CA THR A 124 -3.15 2.26 -2.42
C THR A 124 -2.51 2.54 -3.77
N LYS A 125 -2.25 3.81 -4.09
CA LYS A 125 -1.52 4.20 -5.32
C LYS A 125 -0.08 3.68 -5.31
N ALA A 126 0.60 3.75 -4.16
CA ALA A 126 1.94 3.21 -4.00
C ALA A 126 1.96 1.68 -4.17
N PHE A 127 0.97 0.98 -3.62
CA PHE A 127 0.80 -0.46 -3.77
C PHE A 127 0.59 -0.86 -5.24
N GLU A 128 -0.30 -0.17 -5.95
CA GLU A 128 -0.52 -0.38 -7.39
C GLU A 128 0.80 -0.26 -8.18
N THR A 129 1.51 0.86 -7.98
CA THR A 129 2.77 1.14 -8.66
C THR A 129 3.85 0.08 -8.36
N LYS A 130 3.92 -0.40 -7.13
CA LYS A 130 4.95 -1.35 -6.68
C LYS A 130 4.75 -2.76 -7.22
N PHE A 131 3.50 -3.18 -7.39
CA PHE A 131 3.16 -4.60 -7.60
C PHE A 131 2.45 -4.91 -8.93
N ALA A 132 1.90 -3.91 -9.65
CA ALA A 132 1.11 -4.14 -10.86
C ALA A 132 1.83 -4.96 -11.95
N SER A 133 3.16 -4.86 -12.04
CA SER A 133 3.98 -5.59 -13.02
C SER A 133 4.59 -6.89 -12.47
N LYS A 134 4.41 -7.20 -11.18
CA LYS A 134 5.15 -8.27 -10.47
C LYS A 134 4.26 -9.41 -9.97
N CYS A 135 2.98 -9.13 -9.70
CA CYS A 135 2.02 -10.14 -9.27
C CYS A 135 0.59 -9.67 -9.55
N HIS A 136 -0.38 -10.58 -9.48
CA HIS A 136 -1.79 -10.26 -9.63
C HIS A 136 -2.30 -9.54 -8.37
N ILE A 137 -2.85 -8.33 -8.53
CA ILE A 137 -3.25 -7.45 -7.42
C ILE A 137 -4.69 -6.91 -7.51
N ALA A 138 -5.48 -7.35 -8.50
CA ALA A 138 -6.79 -6.75 -8.77
C ALA A 138 -7.77 -6.86 -7.59
N SER A 139 -7.73 -7.97 -6.85
CA SER A 139 -8.52 -8.19 -5.64
C SER A 139 -8.12 -7.24 -4.51
N GLU A 140 -6.83 -7.13 -4.25
CA GLU A 140 -6.24 -6.30 -3.20
C GLU A 140 -6.51 -4.82 -3.47
N LEU A 141 -6.38 -4.37 -4.72
CA LEU A 141 -6.75 -3.01 -5.12
C LEU A 141 -8.23 -2.73 -4.91
N ARG A 142 -9.11 -3.68 -5.25
CA ARG A 142 -10.56 -3.53 -5.02
C ARG A 142 -10.88 -3.41 -3.53
N ILE A 143 -10.23 -4.22 -2.69
CA ILE A 143 -10.40 -4.16 -1.24
C ILE A 143 -9.94 -2.79 -0.72
N ARG A 144 -8.73 -2.36 -1.10
CA ARG A 144 -8.15 -1.10 -0.65
C ARG A 144 -9.02 0.11 -1.01
N ASN A 145 -9.37 0.23 -2.29
CA ASN A 145 -10.27 1.28 -2.78
C ASN A 145 -11.65 1.22 -2.10
N GLY A 146 -12.18 0.02 -1.86
CA GLY A 146 -13.44 -0.17 -1.17
C GLY A 146 -13.41 0.32 0.28
N MET A 147 -12.34 0.02 1.01
CA MET A 147 -12.17 0.46 2.40
C MET A 147 -11.95 1.97 2.51
N GLU A 148 -11.17 2.56 1.60
CA GLU A 148 -10.99 4.02 1.50
C GLU A 148 -12.34 4.72 1.27
N GLN A 149 -13.08 4.29 0.24
CA GLN A 149 -14.39 4.89 -0.10
C GLN A 149 -15.42 4.69 1.02
N ALA A 150 -15.43 3.53 1.68
CA ALA A 150 -16.29 3.28 2.81
C ALA A 150 -15.94 4.19 4.00
N GLY A 151 -14.65 4.39 4.28
CA GLY A 151 -14.16 5.31 5.30
C GLY A 151 -14.57 6.76 5.02
N LEU A 152 -14.37 7.23 3.78
CA LEU A 152 -14.80 8.58 3.37
C LEU A 152 -16.31 8.76 3.47
N ARG A 153 -17.09 7.78 2.97
CA ARG A 153 -18.55 7.84 3.05
C ARG A 153 -19.01 7.98 4.49
N ARG A 154 -18.48 7.12 5.38
CA ARG A 154 -18.86 7.11 6.78
C ARG A 154 -18.45 8.40 7.49
N LEU A 155 -17.29 8.97 7.16
CA LEU A 155 -16.88 10.26 7.71
C LEU A 155 -17.82 11.40 7.27
N ASN A 156 -18.36 11.35 6.05
CA ASN A 156 -19.30 12.34 5.52
C ASN A 156 -20.75 12.16 6.01
N GLU A 157 -21.06 11.07 6.71
CA GLU A 157 -22.36 10.87 7.35
C GLU A 157 -22.49 11.67 8.67
N TYR A 158 -21.39 12.24 9.16
CA TYR A 158 -21.31 13.13 10.32
C TYR A 158 -21.18 14.60 9.90
#